data_AF-A0A0K4X8R2-F1
#
_entry.id   AF-A0A0K4X8R2-F1
#
_cell.length_a   1.000
_cell.length_b   1.000
_cell.length_c   1.000
_cell.angle_alpha   90.00
_cell.angle_beta   90.00
_cell.angle_gamma   90.00
#
_symmetry.space_group_name_H-M   'P 1'
#
loop_
_entity.id
_entity.type
_entity.pdbx_description
1 polymer ?
#
loop_
_entity_poly.entity_id
_entity_poly.type
_entity_poly.pdbx_seq_one_letter_code
_entity_poly.pdbx_strand_id
1 'polypeptide(L)'
;MSDNTIPEYLQPALAQLEKARAAHLENARLMDETVTAIERAEQEKNALAQADGNDADDWRTAFRAAGGVLSDELKQRHIERVARRELVQEYDNLAVVLNFERERLKGACDSTATAYRKAHHHLLSLYAEHELEHALNETCEALVRAMHLSILVQENPLANTTGHQGYVAPEKAVMQQVKSSLEQKIKQMQISLTGEPVLRLTGLSAATLPHMDYEVAGTPAQRKVWQDKIDQQGAELKARGLLS
;
A
#
# COMPACT_ATOMS: atom_id res chain seq x y z
N MET A 1 -7.64 -34.46 -11.61
CA MET A 1 -8.12 -33.73 -10.42
C MET A 1 -6.95 -32.90 -9.96
N SER A 2 -6.78 -31.69 -10.50
CA SER A 2 -5.71 -30.79 -10.05
C SER A 2 -6.03 -30.41 -8.61
N ASP A 3 -5.11 -30.72 -7.72
CA ASP A 3 -5.21 -30.37 -6.32
C ASP A 3 -5.25 -28.84 -6.24
N ASN A 4 -6.39 -28.27 -5.84
CA ASN A 4 -6.59 -26.82 -5.72
C ASN A 4 -5.93 -26.27 -4.44
N THR A 5 -5.07 -27.07 -3.81
CA THR A 5 -4.36 -26.74 -2.59
C THR A 5 -3.11 -25.95 -2.93
N ILE A 6 -2.87 -24.91 -2.14
CA ILE A 6 -1.66 -24.13 -2.25
C ILE A 6 -0.48 -25.02 -1.84
N PRO A 7 0.61 -25.07 -2.62
CA PRO A 7 1.81 -25.79 -2.25
C PRO A 7 2.35 -25.39 -0.86
N GLU A 8 2.79 -26.39 -0.08
CA GLU A 8 3.27 -26.17 1.30
C GLU A 8 4.45 -25.20 1.37
N TYR A 9 5.35 -25.23 0.37
CA TYR A 9 6.52 -24.35 0.32
C TYR A 9 6.16 -22.85 0.22
N LEU A 10 4.94 -22.51 -0.22
CA LEU A 10 4.46 -21.13 -0.31
C LEU A 10 3.76 -20.64 0.97
N GLN A 11 3.44 -21.51 1.92
CA GLN A 11 2.73 -21.13 3.14
C GLN A 11 3.41 -19.98 3.92
N PRO A 12 4.75 -19.94 4.09
CA PRO A 12 5.40 -18.82 4.77
C PRO A 12 5.22 -17.49 4.03
N ALA A 13 5.30 -17.49 2.71
CA ALA A 13 5.14 -16.29 1.88
C ALA A 13 3.68 -15.78 1.91
N LEU A 14 2.71 -16.70 1.93
CA LEU A 14 1.29 -16.36 2.08
C LEU A 14 0.99 -15.74 3.44
N ALA A 15 1.51 -16.32 4.53
CA ALA A 15 1.34 -15.77 5.86
C ALA A 15 1.90 -14.33 5.94
N GLN A 16 3.03 -14.08 5.30
CA GLN A 16 3.63 -12.74 5.23
C GLN A 16 2.79 -11.76 4.39
N LEU A 17 2.20 -12.23 3.27
CA LEU A 17 1.27 -11.43 2.46
C LEU A 17 0.03 -11.02 3.26
N GLU A 18 -0.61 -11.97 3.94
CA GLU A 18 -1.80 -11.70 4.75
C GLU A 18 -1.48 -10.79 5.95
N LYS A 19 -0.33 -10.98 6.59
CA LYS A 19 0.15 -10.08 7.65
C LYS A 19 0.33 -8.65 7.13
N ALA A 20 0.95 -8.48 5.96
CA ALA A 20 1.15 -7.16 5.37
C ALA A 20 -0.18 -6.52 4.96
N ARG A 21 -1.13 -7.32 4.44
CA ARG A 21 -2.48 -6.90 4.12
C ARG A 21 -3.24 -6.42 5.36
N ALA A 22 -3.24 -7.20 6.43
CA ALA A 22 -3.90 -6.85 7.68
C ALA A 22 -3.32 -5.55 8.29
N ALA A 23 -1.99 -5.41 8.30
CA ALA A 23 -1.34 -4.20 8.78
C ALA A 23 -1.71 -2.96 7.96
N HIS A 24 -1.86 -3.10 6.65
CA HIS A 24 -2.29 -2.00 5.79
C HIS A 24 -3.77 -1.64 6.02
N LEU A 25 -4.66 -2.64 6.11
CA LEU A 25 -6.08 -2.41 6.38
C LEU A 25 -6.32 -1.75 7.73
N GLU A 26 -5.50 -2.03 8.73
CA GLU A 26 -5.60 -1.35 10.02
C GLU A 26 -5.22 0.14 9.91
N ASN A 27 -4.16 0.48 9.17
CA ASN A 27 -3.82 1.89 8.93
C ASN A 27 -4.89 2.61 8.11
N ALA A 28 -5.49 1.93 7.12
CA ALA A 28 -6.62 2.44 6.35
C ALA A 28 -7.83 2.74 7.26
N ARG A 29 -8.18 1.81 8.14
CA ARG A 29 -9.26 1.99 9.13
C ARG A 29 -8.98 3.19 10.04
N LEU A 30 -7.76 3.33 10.57
CA LEU A 30 -7.37 4.47 11.39
C LEU A 30 -7.42 5.80 10.63
N MET A 31 -7.10 5.79 9.32
CA MET A 31 -7.22 6.97 8.47
C MET A 31 -8.69 7.41 8.35
N ASP A 32 -9.60 6.49 8.05
CA ASP A 32 -11.03 6.78 7.95
C ASP A 32 -11.62 7.29 9.28
N GLU A 33 -11.21 6.70 10.40
CA GLU A 33 -11.58 7.15 11.74
C GLU A 33 -11.09 8.57 12.02
N THR A 34 -9.84 8.87 11.66
CA THR A 34 -9.26 10.20 11.85
C THR A 34 -9.98 11.25 10.99
N VAL A 35 -10.31 10.91 9.73
CA VAL A 35 -11.08 11.80 8.84
C VAL A 35 -12.47 12.07 9.44
N THR A 36 -13.16 11.02 9.90
CA THR A 36 -14.47 11.16 10.56
C THR A 36 -14.39 12.00 11.83
N ALA A 37 -13.33 11.84 12.63
CA ALA A 37 -13.11 12.62 13.84
C ALA A 37 -12.87 14.11 13.53
N ILE A 38 -12.14 14.43 12.46
CA ILE A 38 -11.94 15.81 11.99
C ILE A 38 -13.28 16.43 11.60
N GLU A 39 -14.07 15.74 10.78
CA GLU A 39 -15.38 16.23 10.33
C GLU A 39 -16.32 16.49 11.51
N ARG A 40 -16.35 15.57 12.48
CA ARG A 40 -17.15 15.73 13.69
C ARG A 40 -16.68 16.90 14.55
N ALA A 41 -15.36 17.04 14.76
CA ALA A 41 -14.80 18.15 15.51
C ALA A 41 -15.14 19.51 14.89
N GLU A 42 -15.11 19.59 13.55
CA GLU A 42 -15.50 20.78 12.82
C GLU A 42 -17.00 21.11 12.96
N GLN A 43 -17.87 20.09 12.87
CA GLN A 43 -19.31 20.26 13.06
C GLN A 43 -19.66 20.78 14.48
N GLU A 44 -19.09 20.17 15.52
CA GLU A 44 -19.33 20.56 16.92
C GLU A 44 -18.81 21.98 17.19
N LYS A 45 -17.61 22.30 16.67
CA LYS A 45 -17.05 23.67 16.76
C LYS A 45 -17.98 24.70 16.12
N ASN A 46 -18.49 24.42 14.92
CA ASN A 46 -19.37 25.33 14.19
C ASN A 46 -20.69 25.55 14.93
N ALA A 47 -21.26 24.50 15.53
CA ALA A 47 -22.47 24.61 16.35
C ALA A 47 -22.25 25.51 17.58
N LEU A 48 -21.11 25.35 18.27
CA LEU A 48 -20.75 26.20 19.40
C LEU A 48 -20.52 27.66 19.00
N ALA A 49 -19.82 27.91 17.90
CA ALA A 49 -19.53 29.25 17.40
C ALA A 49 -20.81 30.01 16.98
N GLN A 50 -21.77 29.32 16.35
CA GLN A 50 -23.05 29.92 15.98
C GLN A 50 -23.89 30.29 17.21
N ALA A 51 -23.89 29.45 18.24
CA ALA A 51 -24.59 29.72 19.49
C ALA A 51 -23.96 30.87 20.31
N ASP A 52 -22.64 31.06 20.22
CA ASP A 52 -21.90 32.14 20.89
C ASP A 52 -22.16 33.51 20.24
N GLY A 53 -22.14 33.58 18.90
CA GLY A 53 -22.30 34.83 18.16
C GLY A 53 -23.62 35.55 18.43
N ASN A 54 -24.72 34.81 18.49
CA ASN A 54 -26.04 35.37 18.78
C ASN A 54 -26.18 35.83 20.25
N ASP A 55 -25.58 35.11 21.20
CA ASP A 55 -25.71 35.43 22.64
C ASP A 55 -24.78 36.59 23.07
N ALA A 56 -23.67 36.82 22.36
CA ALA A 56 -22.70 37.85 22.72
C ALA A 56 -23.25 39.29 22.62
N ASP A 57 -23.98 39.59 21.55
CA ASP A 57 -24.55 40.93 21.32
C ASP A 57 -25.78 41.20 22.18
N ASP A 58 -26.59 40.18 22.42
CA ASP A 58 -27.72 40.23 23.34
C ASP A 58 -27.26 40.47 24.79
N TRP A 59 -26.21 39.77 25.22
CA TRP A 59 -25.68 39.92 26.58
C TRP A 59 -25.12 41.33 26.82
N ARG A 60 -24.33 41.87 25.88
CA ARG A 60 -23.76 43.24 26.02
C ARG A 60 -24.86 44.29 26.07
N THR A 61 -25.92 44.10 25.31
CA THR A 61 -27.08 44.99 25.30
C THR A 61 -27.82 44.94 26.63
N ALA A 62 -28.10 43.74 27.15
CA ALA A 62 -28.74 43.57 28.45
C ALA A 62 -27.91 44.13 29.62
N PHE A 63 -26.59 43.94 29.61
CA PHE A 63 -25.70 44.49 30.63
C PHE A 63 -25.68 46.03 30.63
N ARG A 64 -25.68 46.66 29.45
CA ARG A 64 -25.79 48.13 29.33
C ARG A 64 -27.16 48.63 29.79
N ALA A 65 -28.24 47.94 29.41
CA ALA A 65 -29.60 48.29 29.83
C ALA A 65 -29.78 48.20 31.35
N ALA A 66 -29.11 47.25 32.01
CA ALA A 66 -29.07 47.12 33.47
C ALA A 66 -28.17 48.16 34.17
N GLY A 67 -27.59 49.12 33.44
CA GLY A 67 -26.71 50.15 34.01
C GLY A 67 -25.40 49.61 34.60
N GLY A 68 -24.95 48.44 34.16
CA GLY A 68 -23.75 47.78 34.67
C GLY A 68 -23.95 46.96 35.95
N VAL A 69 -25.18 46.82 36.45
CA VAL A 69 -25.48 45.94 37.58
C VAL A 69 -25.51 44.48 37.09
N LEU A 70 -24.67 43.64 37.68
CA LEU A 70 -24.54 42.23 37.32
C LEU A 70 -25.51 41.38 38.14
N SER A 71 -26.66 41.02 37.57
CA SER A 71 -27.56 40.03 38.16
C SER A 71 -26.97 38.62 38.08
N ASP A 72 -27.51 37.68 38.86
CA ASP A 72 -27.08 36.28 38.82
C ASP A 72 -27.31 35.65 37.44
N GLU A 73 -28.40 36.00 36.74
CA GLU A 73 -28.68 35.55 35.38
C GLU A 73 -27.66 36.09 34.38
N LEU A 74 -27.32 37.38 34.46
CA LEU A 74 -26.31 37.98 33.59
C LEU A 74 -24.93 37.38 33.86
N LYS A 75 -24.59 37.11 35.12
CA LYS A 75 -23.35 36.43 35.49
C LYS A 75 -23.29 35.01 34.92
N GLN A 76 -24.36 34.24 35.07
CA GLN A 76 -24.43 32.86 34.56
C GLN A 76 -24.30 32.81 33.04
N ARG A 77 -25.03 33.66 32.31
CA ARG A 77 -24.90 33.76 30.84
C ARG A 77 -23.48 34.13 30.42
N HIS A 78 -22.83 35.03 31.14
CA HIS A 78 -21.44 35.40 30.86
C HIS A 78 -20.47 34.22 31.03
N ILE A 79 -20.61 33.46 32.13
CA ILE A 79 -19.78 32.28 32.41
C ILE A 79 -19.98 31.23 31.32
N GLU A 80 -21.23 30.95 30.94
CA GLU A 80 -21.55 29.99 29.89
C GLU A 80 -20.93 30.41 28.55
N ARG A 81 -21.03 31.69 28.20
CA ARG A 81 -20.40 32.25 27.00
C ARG A 81 -18.88 32.10 27.00
N VAL A 82 -18.22 32.43 28.11
CA VAL A 82 -16.77 32.24 28.24
C VAL A 82 -16.42 30.77 28.10
N ALA A 83 -17.16 29.86 28.75
CA ALA A 83 -16.95 28.43 28.61
C ALA A 83 -17.08 27.94 27.16
N ARG A 84 -18.10 28.40 26.41
CA ARG A 84 -18.27 28.07 24.98
C ARG A 84 -17.09 28.56 24.15
N ARG A 85 -16.60 29.79 24.40
CA ARG A 85 -15.44 30.35 23.69
C ARG A 85 -14.18 29.53 23.95
N GLU A 86 -13.91 29.15 25.19
CA GLU A 86 -12.76 28.30 25.53
C GLU A 86 -12.89 26.92 24.87
N LEU A 87 -14.09 26.33 24.85
CA LEU A 87 -14.34 25.06 24.14
C LEU A 87 -14.07 25.16 22.64
N VAL A 88 -14.45 26.27 21.98
CA VAL A 88 -14.12 26.49 20.56
C VAL A 88 -12.61 26.49 20.34
N GLN A 89 -11.84 27.09 21.26
CA GLN A 89 -10.38 27.05 21.21
C GLN A 89 -9.81 25.63 21.40
N GLU A 90 -10.43 24.81 22.26
CA GLU A 90 -10.04 23.40 22.39
C GLU A 90 -10.32 22.60 21.12
N TYR A 91 -11.41 22.88 20.40
CA TYR A 91 -11.67 22.28 19.09
C TYR A 91 -10.66 22.72 18.03
N ASP A 92 -10.19 23.97 18.06
CA ASP A 92 -9.09 24.44 17.21
C ASP A 92 -7.79 23.68 17.48
N ASN A 93 -7.47 23.48 18.76
CA ASN A 93 -6.32 22.69 19.18
C ASN A 93 -6.44 21.22 18.75
N LEU A 94 -7.61 20.61 18.95
CA LEU A 94 -7.90 19.24 18.53
C LEU A 94 -7.76 19.07 17.01
N ALA A 95 -8.25 20.02 16.23
CA ALA A 95 -8.11 19.99 14.77
C ALA A 95 -6.64 19.97 14.33
N VAL A 96 -5.76 20.71 15.01
CA VAL A 96 -4.31 20.69 14.73
C VAL A 96 -3.74 19.29 14.98
N VAL A 97 -4.10 18.67 16.10
CA VAL A 97 -3.62 17.33 16.49
C VAL A 97 -4.13 16.25 15.54
N LEU A 98 -5.42 16.25 15.22
CA LEU A 98 -6.01 15.26 14.30
C LEU A 98 -5.46 15.40 12.88
N ASN A 99 -5.22 16.62 12.41
CA ASN A 99 -4.57 16.81 11.11
C ASN A 99 -3.13 16.30 11.11
N PHE A 100 -2.38 16.48 12.20
CA PHE A 100 -1.04 15.91 12.34
C PHE A 100 -1.08 14.37 12.34
N GLU A 101 -2.00 13.77 13.06
CA GLU A 101 -2.21 12.32 13.06
C GLU A 101 -2.56 11.79 11.66
N ARG A 102 -3.45 12.49 10.95
CA ARG A 102 -3.79 12.19 9.55
C ARG A 102 -2.55 12.22 8.66
N GLU A 103 -1.70 13.25 8.76
CA GLU A 103 -0.46 13.29 7.98
C GLU A 103 0.46 12.11 8.34
N ARG A 104 0.69 11.83 9.63
CA ARG A 104 1.49 10.68 10.06
C ARG A 104 0.94 9.36 9.48
N LEU A 105 -0.38 9.17 9.49
CA LEU A 105 -1.03 7.99 8.93
C LEU A 105 -0.82 7.86 7.41
N LYS A 106 -0.74 8.95 6.63
CA LYS A 106 -0.43 8.86 5.19
C LYS A 106 0.90 8.16 4.94
N GLY A 107 1.93 8.52 5.70
CA GLY A 107 3.24 7.86 5.62
C GLY A 107 3.21 6.39 6.05
N ALA A 108 2.40 6.05 7.06
CA ALA A 108 2.20 4.67 7.50
C ALA A 108 1.46 3.82 6.44
N CYS A 109 0.42 4.39 5.81
CA CYS A 109 -0.30 3.77 4.70
C CYS A 109 0.64 3.50 3.52
N ASP A 110 1.46 4.46 3.08
CA ASP A 110 2.44 4.26 2.00
C ASP A 110 3.48 3.17 2.30
N SER A 111 3.99 3.16 3.54
CA SER A 111 4.96 2.18 4.00
C SER A 111 4.38 0.76 3.98
N THR A 112 3.17 0.59 4.53
CA THR A 112 2.47 -0.70 4.57
C THR A 112 1.97 -1.13 3.18
N ALA A 113 1.55 -0.20 2.33
CA ALA A 113 1.21 -0.44 0.94
C ALA A 113 2.43 -0.99 0.16
N THR A 114 3.60 -0.39 0.37
CA THR A 114 4.86 -0.87 -0.22
C THR A 114 5.21 -2.26 0.29
N ALA A 115 5.07 -2.53 1.59
CA ALA A 115 5.34 -3.84 2.17
C ALA A 115 4.39 -4.92 1.61
N TYR A 116 3.11 -4.61 1.47
CA TYR A 116 2.10 -5.49 0.87
C TYR A 116 2.42 -5.80 -0.61
N ARG A 117 2.72 -4.78 -1.42
CA ARG A 117 3.14 -4.98 -2.83
C ARG A 117 4.39 -5.85 -2.94
N LYS A 118 5.38 -5.64 -2.07
CA LYS A 118 6.61 -6.45 -2.02
C LYS A 118 6.34 -7.89 -1.61
N ALA A 119 5.50 -8.13 -0.61
CA ALA A 119 5.12 -9.47 -0.19
C ALA A 119 4.38 -10.23 -1.30
N HIS A 120 3.49 -9.54 -2.02
CA HIS A 120 2.79 -10.10 -3.19
C HIS A 120 3.76 -10.47 -4.31
N HIS A 121 4.66 -9.55 -4.68
CA HIS A 121 5.68 -9.81 -5.69
C HIS A 121 6.59 -10.98 -5.30
N HIS A 122 7.05 -11.02 -4.05
CA HIS A 122 7.90 -12.10 -3.55
C HIS A 122 7.22 -13.47 -3.65
N LEU A 123 5.95 -13.56 -3.26
CA LEU A 123 5.18 -14.79 -3.37
C LEU A 123 5.06 -15.25 -4.83
N LEU A 124 4.74 -14.34 -5.74
CA LEU A 124 4.64 -14.66 -7.17
C LEU A 124 5.99 -15.06 -7.77
N SER A 125 7.08 -14.41 -7.38
CA SER A 125 8.43 -14.78 -7.79
C SER A 125 8.78 -16.20 -7.33
N LEU A 126 8.55 -16.52 -6.05
CA LEU A 126 8.80 -17.87 -5.52
C LEU A 126 7.98 -18.93 -6.26
N TYR A 127 6.71 -18.63 -6.55
CA TYR A 127 5.87 -19.55 -7.32
C TYR A 127 6.42 -19.75 -8.73
N ALA A 128 6.68 -18.67 -9.46
CA ALA A 128 7.16 -18.74 -10.84
C ALA A 128 8.54 -19.40 -10.97
N GLU A 129 9.45 -19.12 -10.04
CA GLU A 129 10.78 -19.74 -9.98
C GLU A 129 10.67 -21.25 -9.77
N HIS A 130 9.86 -21.67 -8.80
CA HIS A 130 9.63 -23.10 -8.53
C HIS A 130 8.97 -23.82 -9.71
N GLU A 131 7.92 -23.26 -10.31
CA GLU A 131 7.24 -23.87 -11.46
C GLU A 131 8.19 -24.04 -12.66
N LEU A 132 9.04 -23.04 -12.92
CA LEU A 132 10.04 -23.12 -13.98
C LEU A 132 11.11 -24.17 -13.68
N GLU A 133 11.65 -24.18 -12.46
CA GLU A 133 12.65 -25.15 -12.03
C GLU A 133 12.11 -26.58 -12.10
N HIS A 134 10.90 -26.81 -11.59
CA HIS A 134 10.22 -28.09 -11.65
C HIS A 134 10.01 -28.55 -13.09
N ALA A 135 9.51 -27.67 -13.97
CA ALA A 135 9.32 -28.01 -15.38
C ALA A 135 10.64 -28.39 -16.08
N LEU A 136 11.72 -27.63 -15.83
CA LEU A 136 13.03 -27.90 -16.42
C LEU A 136 13.64 -29.22 -15.94
N ASN A 137 13.53 -29.50 -14.64
CA ASN A 137 14.19 -30.66 -14.03
C ASN A 137 13.40 -31.96 -14.24
N GLU A 138 12.07 -31.93 -14.10
CA GLU A 138 11.25 -33.15 -14.04
C GLU A 138 10.55 -33.47 -15.37
N THR A 139 10.30 -32.49 -16.24
CA THR A 139 9.43 -32.70 -17.41
C THR A 139 10.13 -32.58 -18.77
N CYS A 140 11.33 -31.99 -18.83
CA CYS A 140 12.01 -31.68 -20.08
C CYS A 140 12.88 -32.81 -20.67
N GLU A 141 12.94 -34.00 -20.05
CA GLU A 141 13.85 -35.08 -20.43
C GLU A 141 13.74 -35.47 -21.91
N ALA A 142 12.52 -35.60 -22.43
CA ALA A 142 12.29 -35.99 -23.82
C ALA A 142 12.86 -34.98 -24.82
N LEU A 143 12.76 -33.68 -24.52
CA LEU A 143 13.33 -32.62 -25.35
C LEU A 143 14.87 -32.68 -25.31
N VAL A 144 15.46 -32.82 -24.12
CA VAL A 144 16.92 -32.94 -23.96
C VAL A 144 17.46 -34.13 -24.74
N ARG A 145 16.80 -35.30 -24.66
CA ARG A 145 17.16 -36.48 -25.44
C ARG A 145 17.09 -36.23 -26.95
N ALA A 146 16.04 -35.57 -27.43
CA ALA A 146 15.88 -35.26 -28.85
C ALA A 146 16.96 -34.28 -29.35
N MET A 147 17.29 -33.27 -28.54
CA MET A 147 18.39 -32.34 -28.83
C MET A 147 19.72 -33.08 -28.92
N HIS A 148 20.02 -33.92 -27.94
CA HIS A 148 21.26 -34.71 -27.94
C HIS A 148 21.37 -35.62 -29.17
N LEU A 149 20.28 -36.31 -29.54
CA LEU A 149 20.24 -37.13 -30.75
C LEU A 149 20.49 -36.29 -32.02
N SER A 150 19.88 -35.10 -32.12
CA SER A 150 20.09 -34.20 -33.27
C SER A 150 21.54 -33.71 -33.36
N ILE A 151 22.16 -33.39 -32.22
CA ILE A 151 23.57 -32.96 -32.15
C ILE A 151 24.47 -34.08 -32.66
N LEU A 152 24.33 -35.30 -32.13
CA LEU A 152 25.14 -36.46 -32.55
C LEU A 152 25.05 -36.74 -34.07
N VAL A 153 23.87 -36.56 -34.66
CA VAL A 153 23.68 -36.74 -36.10
C VAL A 153 24.38 -35.63 -36.90
N GLN A 154 24.33 -34.39 -36.42
CA GLN A 154 24.94 -33.23 -37.08
C GLN A 154 26.46 -33.14 -36.87
N GLU A 155 27.00 -33.75 -35.83
CA GLU A 155 28.45 -33.93 -35.63
C GLU A 155 29.07 -34.88 -36.65
N ASN A 156 28.26 -35.70 -37.34
CA ASN A 156 28.76 -36.56 -38.39
C ASN A 156 29.46 -35.72 -39.48
N PRO A 157 30.70 -36.05 -39.88
CA PRO A 157 31.43 -35.28 -40.89
C PRO A 157 30.70 -35.13 -42.24
N LEU A 158 29.79 -36.04 -42.58
CA LEU A 158 28.98 -35.98 -43.79
C LEU A 158 27.78 -35.01 -43.68
N ALA A 159 27.44 -34.55 -42.47
CA ALA A 159 26.29 -33.67 -42.25
C ALA A 159 26.59 -32.19 -42.52
N ASN A 160 27.86 -31.77 -42.49
CA ASN A 160 28.22 -30.38 -42.79
C ASN A 160 28.26 -30.12 -44.30
N THR A 161 27.24 -29.43 -44.81
CA THR A 161 27.12 -29.05 -46.23
C THR A 161 27.59 -27.62 -46.54
N THR A 162 27.94 -26.83 -45.52
CA THR A 162 28.27 -25.40 -45.67
C THR A 162 29.77 -25.12 -45.84
N GLY A 163 30.63 -26.14 -45.79
CA GLY A 163 32.09 -25.98 -45.89
C GLY A 163 32.69 -25.31 -44.65
N HIS A 164 33.92 -24.79 -44.75
CA HIS A 164 34.61 -24.14 -43.62
C HIS A 164 34.05 -22.74 -43.32
N GLN A 165 33.55 -22.03 -44.33
CA GLN A 165 32.98 -20.70 -44.18
C GLN A 165 31.49 -20.81 -43.89
N GLY A 166 31.06 -20.39 -42.69
CA GLY A 166 29.66 -20.49 -42.27
C GLY A 166 29.32 -21.74 -41.46
N TYR A 167 30.31 -22.58 -41.13
CA TYR A 167 30.12 -23.67 -40.18
C TYR A 167 29.68 -23.12 -38.81
N VAL A 168 28.56 -23.64 -38.34
CA VAL A 168 28.07 -23.43 -36.97
C VAL A 168 28.14 -24.76 -36.27
N ALA A 169 28.72 -24.78 -35.07
CA ALA A 169 28.77 -25.98 -34.24
C ALA A 169 27.33 -26.53 -34.04
N PRO A 170 27.10 -27.85 -34.22
CA PRO A 170 25.80 -28.49 -34.08
C PRO A 170 25.02 -28.08 -32.83
N GLU A 171 25.69 -27.98 -31.69
CA GLU A 171 25.08 -27.60 -30.42
C GLU A 171 24.51 -26.18 -30.49
N LYS A 172 25.25 -25.24 -31.10
CA LYS A 172 24.77 -23.87 -31.28
C LYS A 172 23.57 -23.81 -32.22
N ALA A 173 23.59 -24.59 -33.31
CA ALA A 173 22.49 -24.65 -34.26
C ALA A 173 21.21 -25.21 -33.61
N VAL A 174 21.32 -26.34 -32.90
CA VAL A 174 20.19 -26.97 -32.20
C VAL A 174 19.66 -26.07 -31.08
N MET A 175 20.53 -25.46 -30.27
CA MET A 175 20.10 -24.53 -29.21
C MET A 175 19.35 -23.33 -29.79
N GLN A 176 19.81 -22.76 -30.90
CA GLN A 176 19.13 -21.63 -31.55
C GLN A 176 17.76 -22.03 -32.14
N GLN A 177 17.64 -23.25 -32.67
CA GLN A 177 16.37 -23.78 -33.17
C GLN A 177 15.36 -23.97 -32.03
N VAL A 178 15.79 -24.55 -30.91
CA VAL A 178 14.95 -24.75 -29.71
C VAL A 178 14.53 -23.42 -29.12
N LYS A 179 15.46 -22.47 -28.95
CA LYS A 179 15.17 -21.11 -28.48
C LYS A 179 14.11 -20.44 -29.33
N SER A 180 14.30 -20.38 -30.65
CA SER A 180 13.35 -19.73 -31.57
C SER A 180 11.95 -20.34 -31.48
N SER A 181 11.87 -21.66 -31.36
CA SER A 181 10.61 -22.39 -31.25
C SER A 181 9.89 -22.14 -29.93
N LEU A 182 10.63 -22.14 -28.81
CA LEU A 182 10.09 -21.84 -27.48
C LEU A 182 9.63 -20.39 -27.39
N GLU A 183 10.42 -19.42 -27.87
CA GLU A 183 10.01 -18.00 -27.90
C GLU A 183 8.69 -17.79 -28.65
N GLN A 184 8.50 -18.48 -29.78
CA GLN A 184 7.24 -18.42 -30.53
C GLN A 184 6.07 -18.98 -29.72
N LYS A 185 6.25 -20.12 -29.05
CA LYS A 185 5.21 -20.74 -28.20
C LYS A 185 4.87 -19.88 -26.99
N ILE A 186 5.88 -19.30 -26.32
CA ILE A 186 5.70 -18.41 -25.17
C ILE A 186 4.87 -17.19 -25.57
N LYS A 187 5.14 -16.57 -26.73
CA LYS A 187 4.36 -15.42 -27.24
C LYS A 187 2.90 -15.74 -27.52
N GLN A 188 2.57 -17.00 -27.81
CA GLN A 188 1.22 -17.46 -28.10
C GLN A 188 0.48 -17.94 -26.86
N MET A 189 1.20 -18.21 -25.77
CA MET A 189 0.63 -18.76 -24.55
C MET A 189 -0.13 -17.68 -23.76
N GLN A 190 -1.26 -18.08 -23.19
CA GLN A 190 -2.07 -17.27 -22.29
C GLN A 190 -2.23 -18.01 -20.98
N ILE A 191 -1.97 -17.33 -19.86
CA ILE A 191 -2.15 -17.89 -18.52
C ILE A 191 -3.59 -17.64 -18.08
N SER A 192 -4.29 -18.71 -17.70
CA SER A 192 -5.64 -18.62 -17.13
C SER A 192 -5.57 -18.52 -15.61
N LEU A 193 -6.17 -17.47 -15.05
CA LEU A 193 -6.28 -17.29 -13.59
C LEU A 193 -7.09 -18.41 -12.91
N THR A 194 -7.99 -19.08 -13.62
CA THR A 194 -8.84 -20.14 -13.05
C THR A 194 -8.17 -21.51 -13.04
N GLY A 195 -7.13 -21.70 -13.86
CA GLY A 195 -6.35 -22.94 -13.92
C GLY A 195 -5.20 -23.00 -12.92
N GLU A 196 -4.86 -21.87 -12.29
CA GLU A 196 -3.68 -21.68 -11.46
C GLU A 196 -4.10 -21.42 -10.00
N PRO A 197 -3.95 -22.39 -9.08
CA PRO A 197 -4.45 -22.28 -7.71
C PRO A 197 -3.91 -21.05 -6.95
N VAL A 198 -2.62 -20.74 -7.12
CA VAL A 198 -1.97 -19.58 -6.48
C VAL A 198 -2.49 -18.27 -7.08
N LEU A 199 -2.51 -18.15 -8.42
CA LEU A 199 -2.96 -16.94 -9.10
C LEU A 199 -4.45 -16.67 -8.91
N ARG A 200 -5.27 -17.71 -8.72
CA ARG A 200 -6.68 -17.57 -8.38
C ARG A 200 -6.88 -16.83 -7.06
N LEU A 201 -6.00 -17.03 -6.09
CA LEU A 201 -6.08 -16.41 -4.77
C LEU A 201 -5.41 -15.04 -4.73
N THR A 202 -4.23 -14.91 -5.36
CA THR A 202 -3.41 -13.70 -5.23
C THR A 202 -3.58 -12.71 -6.38
N GLY A 203 -4.11 -13.16 -7.52
CA GLY A 203 -4.06 -12.42 -8.77
C GLY A 203 -2.64 -12.27 -9.33
N LEU A 204 -2.54 -11.77 -10.57
CA LEU A 204 -1.27 -11.43 -11.22
C LEU A 204 -0.65 -10.13 -10.69
N SER A 205 -1.49 -9.23 -10.17
CA SER A 205 -1.07 -7.99 -9.53
C SER A 205 -1.69 -7.88 -8.14
N ALA A 206 -0.96 -7.26 -7.22
CA ALA A 206 -1.50 -6.97 -5.90
C ALA A 206 -2.77 -6.13 -6.04
N ALA A 207 -3.85 -6.55 -5.38
CA ALA A 207 -5.11 -5.79 -5.39
C ALA A 207 -4.90 -4.41 -4.77
N THR A 208 -5.48 -3.37 -5.37
CA THR A 208 -5.49 -2.02 -4.79
C THR A 208 -6.36 -2.01 -3.53
N LEU A 209 -5.77 -1.59 -2.41
CA LEU A 209 -6.44 -1.38 -1.13
C LEU A 209 -6.66 0.13 -0.92
N PRO A 210 -7.55 0.53 0.00
CA PRO A 210 -7.76 1.95 0.32
C PRO A 210 -6.47 2.63 0.79
N HIS A 211 -6.30 3.92 0.51
CA HIS A 211 -5.18 4.74 1.00
C HIS A 211 -3.77 4.29 0.53
N MET A 212 -3.66 3.67 -0.65
CA MET A 212 -2.38 3.18 -1.20
C MET A 212 -1.63 4.19 -2.10
N ASP A 213 -2.13 5.42 -2.23
CA ASP A 213 -1.85 6.36 -3.31
C ASP A 213 -1.39 7.76 -2.85
N TYR A 214 -0.93 7.92 -1.61
CA TYR A 214 -0.46 9.22 -1.12
C TYR A 214 0.92 9.61 -1.64
N GLU A 215 1.78 8.63 -1.91
CA GLU A 215 3.14 8.81 -2.48
C GLU A 215 4.07 9.75 -1.70
N VAL A 216 3.77 9.99 -0.42
CA VAL A 216 4.58 10.81 0.49
C VAL A 216 5.84 10.09 0.98
N ALA A 217 5.84 8.75 1.01
CA ALA A 217 6.94 7.92 1.52
C ALA A 217 7.31 6.74 0.59
N GLY A 218 7.13 6.93 -0.72
CA GLY A 218 7.32 5.90 -1.75
C GLY A 218 8.78 5.40 -1.89
N THR A 219 9.76 6.30 -1.86
CA THR A 219 11.19 5.94 -1.88
C THR A 219 11.85 6.03 -0.50
N PRO A 220 12.99 5.35 -0.24
CA PRO A 220 13.71 5.48 1.02
C PRO A 220 14.13 6.92 1.34
N ALA A 221 14.52 7.70 0.32
CA ALA A 221 14.90 9.10 0.48
C ALA A 221 13.69 9.98 0.84
N GLN A 222 12.57 9.85 0.10
CA GLN A 222 11.33 10.55 0.43
C GLN A 222 10.84 10.20 1.83
N ARG A 223 10.90 8.92 2.22
CA ARG A 223 10.51 8.46 3.55
C ARG A 223 11.33 9.10 4.65
N LYS A 224 12.65 9.24 4.46
CA LYS A 224 13.50 9.93 5.42
C LYS A 224 13.09 11.39 5.57
N VAL A 225 12.96 12.12 4.46
CA VAL A 225 12.53 13.52 4.47
C VAL A 225 11.16 13.69 5.13
N TRP A 226 10.22 12.78 4.82
CA TRP A 226 8.89 12.76 5.42
C TRP A 226 8.95 12.52 6.93
N GLN A 227 9.75 11.53 7.37
CA GLN A 227 9.92 11.23 8.79
C GLN A 227 10.51 12.42 9.54
N ASP A 228 11.57 13.03 9.01
CA ASP A 228 12.21 14.21 9.61
C ASP A 228 11.19 15.37 9.76
N LYS A 229 10.34 15.58 8.75
CA LYS A 229 9.25 16.57 8.79
C LYS A 229 8.22 16.25 9.89
N ILE A 230 7.76 15.01 9.96
CA ILE A 230 6.78 14.58 10.97
C ILE A 230 7.36 14.68 12.38
N ASP A 231 8.63 14.33 12.56
CA ASP A 231 9.32 14.41 13.85
C ASP A 231 9.46 15.87 14.31
N GLN A 232 9.83 16.77 13.39
CA GLN A 232 9.90 18.21 13.68
C GLN A 232 8.53 18.78 14.06
N GLN A 233 7.49 18.47 13.30
CA GLN A 233 6.12 18.90 13.61
C GLN A 233 5.63 18.34 14.94
N GLY A 234 5.92 17.06 15.23
CA GLY A 234 5.59 16.43 16.50
C GLY A 234 6.28 17.12 17.69
N ALA A 235 7.56 17.49 17.55
CA ALA A 235 8.29 18.22 18.58
C ALA A 235 7.70 19.62 18.83
N GLU A 236 7.30 20.34 17.78
CA GLU A 236 6.64 21.64 17.89
C GLU A 236 5.30 21.53 18.64
N LEU A 237 4.47 20.54 18.30
CA LEU A 237 3.19 20.32 18.95
C LEU A 237 3.34 19.91 20.43
N LYS A 238 4.38 19.12 20.76
CA LYS A 238 4.74 18.82 22.15
C LYS A 238 5.15 20.07 22.92
N ALA A 239 5.96 20.95 22.32
CA ALA A 239 6.35 22.21 22.94
C ALA A 239 5.15 23.14 23.21
N ARG A 240 4.09 23.03 22.41
CA ARG A 240 2.81 23.73 22.60
C ARG A 240 1.87 23.06 23.61
N GLY A 241 2.22 21.89 24.13
CA GLY A 241 1.35 21.11 25.03
C GLY A 241 0.16 20.44 24.36
N LEU A 242 0.15 20.35 23.02
CA LEU A 242 -0.93 19.73 22.24
C LEU A 242 -0.74 18.22 22.06
N LEU A 243 0.48 17.73 22.23
CA LEU A 243 0.82 16.31 22.25
C LEU A 243 1.52 15.96 23.56
N SER A 244 1.28 14.75 24.06
CA SER A 244 2.00 14.15 25.19
C SER A 244 3.36 13.60 24.80
#